data_AF-A0ABD2NZJ3-F1
#
_entry.id   AF-A0ABD2NZJ3-F1
#
_cell.length_a   1.000
_cell.length_b   1.000
_cell.length_c   1.000
_cell.angle_alpha   90.00
_cell.angle_beta   90.00
_cell.angle_gamma   90.00
#
_symmetry.space_group_name_H-M   'P 1'
#
loop_
_entity.id
_entity.type
_entity.pdbx_description
1 polymer ?
#
loop_
_entity_poly.entity_id
_entity_poly.type
_entity_poly.pdbx_seq_one_letter_code
_entity_poly.pdbx_strand_id
1 'polypeptide(L)'
;MEEEEVKESNVNHVDMNANINEPTGTNKTERKGNELEKVRRVFEDRDVKSGDYGILRLGSYQLNKNRPIKIILGNWSGVYEVTKKKEEILNGIPALNIFRDQTLKQRTYYKNIQSELRELIVSGDDMKTIRRK
;
A
#
# COMPACT_ATOMS: atom_id res chain seq x y z
N MET A 1 11.86 27.56 21.99
CA MET A 1 12.09 26.16 21.59
C MET A 1 10.79 25.75 20.96
N GLU A 2 10.68 25.90 19.64
CA GLU A 2 9.46 25.61 18.90
C GLU A 2 9.29 24.09 18.85
N GLU A 3 8.20 23.60 19.41
CA GLU A 3 7.81 22.21 19.30
C GLU A 3 7.46 21.95 17.84
N GLU A 4 8.35 21.25 17.14
CA GLU A 4 8.10 20.70 15.81
C GLU A 4 6.91 19.74 15.93
N GLU A 5 5.73 20.22 15.53
CA GLU A 5 4.52 19.43 15.40
C GLU A 5 4.78 18.34 14.35
N VAL A 6 5.21 17.17 14.83
CA VAL A 6 5.28 15.96 14.01
C VAL A 6 3.86 15.66 13.57
N LYS A 7 3.50 16.12 12.37
CA LYS A 7 2.27 15.71 11.69
C LYS A 7 2.31 14.20 11.56
N GLU A 8 1.68 13.50 12.50
CA GLU A 8 1.28 12.12 12.33
C GLU A 8 0.43 12.09 11.07
N SER A 9 1.04 11.67 9.96
CA SER A 9 0.35 11.46 8.71
C SER A 9 -0.68 10.37 8.96
N ASN A 10 -1.93 10.76 9.20
CA ASN A 10 -3.05 9.84 9.27
C ASN A 10 -2.98 8.94 8.03
N VAL A 11 -2.82 7.64 8.31
CA VAL A 11 -2.37 6.60 7.39
C VAL A 11 -3.47 6.28 6.39
N ASN A 12 -3.63 7.15 5.39
CA ASN A 12 -4.60 6.98 4.31
C ASN A 12 -3.90 6.63 2.99
N HIS A 13 -2.85 5.81 3.01
CA HIS A 13 -2.09 5.53 1.81
C HIS A 13 -1.68 4.08 1.66
N VAL A 14 -1.57 3.68 0.41
CA VAL A 14 -1.26 2.33 -0.04
C VAL A 14 -0.14 2.44 -1.06
N ASP A 15 0.91 1.64 -0.90
CA ASP A 15 2.01 1.58 -1.85
C ASP A 15 1.74 0.46 -2.85
N MET A 16 1.69 0.82 -4.14
CA MET A 16 1.62 -0.10 -5.26
C MET A 16 2.98 -0.24 -5.90
N ASN A 17 3.49 -1.46 -5.96
CA ASN A 17 4.76 -1.77 -6.60
C ASN A 17 4.58 -2.83 -7.68
N ALA A 18 5.19 -2.54 -8.83
CA ALA A 18 5.24 -3.35 -10.05
C ALA A 18 4.01 -3.30 -10.99
N ASN A 19 4.38 -3.16 -12.27
CA ASN A 19 3.58 -3.11 -13.49
C ASN A 19 2.92 -1.80 -13.97
N ILE A 20 3.16 -0.66 -13.31
CA ILE A 20 2.89 0.66 -13.92
C ILE A 20 4.19 1.21 -14.50
N ASN A 21 4.38 1.03 -15.81
CA ASN A 21 5.55 1.52 -16.55
C ASN A 21 5.81 3.01 -16.29
N GLU A 22 7.08 3.38 -16.14
CA GLU A 22 7.50 4.78 -16.05
C GLU A 22 6.95 5.57 -17.26
N PRO A 23 6.39 6.76 -17.02
CA PRO A 23 5.79 7.54 -18.09
C PRO A 23 6.91 8.18 -18.95
N THR A 24 6.82 8.01 -20.27
CA THR A 24 7.82 8.45 -21.26
C THR A 24 7.67 9.90 -21.72
N GLY A 25 6.59 10.58 -21.32
CA GLY A 25 6.31 11.97 -21.72
C GLY A 25 7.29 12.98 -21.11
N THR A 26 7.61 14.03 -21.84
CA THR A 26 8.45 15.14 -21.36
C THR A 26 7.69 16.04 -20.37
N ASN A 27 6.39 16.23 -20.57
CA ASN A 27 5.53 17.07 -19.74
C ASN A 27 5.17 16.39 -18.41
N LYS A 28 5.46 17.05 -17.28
CA LYS A 28 5.16 16.53 -15.93
C LYS A 28 3.66 16.32 -15.68
N THR A 29 2.81 17.21 -16.20
CA THR A 29 1.36 17.15 -15.98
C THR A 29 0.75 15.97 -16.71
N GLU A 30 1.11 15.76 -17.98
CA GLU A 30 0.66 14.62 -18.77
C GLU A 30 1.12 13.29 -18.18
N ARG A 31 2.37 13.21 -17.71
CA ARG A 31 2.89 12.02 -17.02
C ARG A 31 2.03 11.67 -15.81
N LYS A 32 1.74 12.65 -14.95
CA LYS A 32 0.91 12.45 -13.76
C LYS A 32 -0.53 12.04 -14.13
N GLY A 33 -1.11 12.66 -15.17
CA GLY A 33 -2.44 12.29 -15.66
C GLY A 33 -2.49 10.85 -16.18
N ASN A 34 -1.52 10.44 -16.97
CA ASN A 34 -1.41 9.06 -17.48
C ASN A 34 -1.25 8.03 -16.37
N GLU A 35 -0.47 8.35 -15.33
CA GLU A 35 -0.33 7.46 -14.17
C GLU A 35 -1.61 7.37 -13.36
N LEU A 36 -2.30 8.49 -13.16
CA LEU A 36 -3.56 8.54 -12.41
C LEU A 36 -4.64 7.73 -13.14
N GLU A 37 -4.72 7.85 -14.46
CA GLU A 37 -5.63 7.07 -15.30
C GLU A 37 -5.32 5.57 -15.25
N LYS A 38 -4.04 5.17 -15.26
CA LYS A 38 -3.66 3.76 -15.11
C LYS A 38 -4.09 3.19 -13.76
N VAL A 39 -3.84 3.91 -12.67
CA VAL A 39 -4.28 3.52 -11.33
C VAL A 39 -5.81 3.46 -11.26
N ARG A 40 -6.50 4.41 -11.88
CA ARG A 40 -7.97 4.46 -11.96
C ARG A 40 -8.55 3.20 -12.55
N ARG A 41 -8.02 2.75 -13.68
CA ARG A 41 -8.46 1.50 -14.33
C ARG A 41 -8.28 0.28 -13.42
N VAL A 42 -7.17 0.21 -12.69
CA VAL A 42 -6.95 -0.89 -11.72
C VAL A 42 -8.05 -0.95 -10.66
N PHE A 43 -8.53 0.22 -10.19
CA PHE A 43 -9.59 0.29 -9.19
C PHE A 43 -10.99 0.07 -9.79
N GLU A 44 -11.28 0.67 -10.95
CA GLU A 44 -12.57 0.54 -11.64
C GLU A 44 -12.84 -0.90 -12.09
N ASP A 45 -11.85 -1.58 -12.68
CA ASP A 45 -11.97 -2.98 -13.15
C ASP A 45 -12.29 -3.96 -12.00
N ARG A 46 -12.11 -3.53 -10.74
CA ARG A 46 -12.29 -4.33 -9.53
C ARG A 46 -13.38 -3.77 -8.60
N ASP A 47 -14.17 -2.79 -9.07
CA ASP A 47 -15.23 -2.14 -8.30
C ASP A 47 -14.72 -1.62 -6.93
N VAL A 48 -13.51 -1.07 -6.90
CA VAL A 48 -12.92 -0.51 -5.67
C VAL A 48 -13.42 0.92 -5.51
N LYS A 49 -14.23 1.17 -4.47
CA LYS A 49 -14.74 2.50 -4.14
C LYS A 49 -13.70 3.29 -3.34
N SER A 50 -12.65 3.75 -4.03
CA SER A 50 -11.52 4.45 -3.42
C SER A 50 -11.79 5.91 -3.07
N GLY A 51 -12.83 6.53 -3.66
CA GLY A 51 -13.04 7.98 -3.61
C GLY A 51 -11.93 8.76 -4.33
N ASP A 52 -11.71 10.01 -3.95
CA ASP A 52 -10.61 10.83 -4.47
C ASP A 52 -9.25 10.33 -3.96
N TYR A 53 -8.28 10.22 -4.86
CA TYR A 53 -6.91 9.86 -4.51
C TYR A 53 -5.86 10.62 -5.32
N GLY A 54 -4.73 10.89 -4.65
CA GLY A 54 -3.50 11.37 -5.26
C GLY A 54 -2.52 10.22 -5.51
N ILE A 55 -1.55 10.46 -6.39
CA ILE A 55 -0.47 9.53 -6.67
C ILE A 55 0.89 10.22 -6.61
N LEU A 56 1.91 9.47 -6.18
CA LEU A 56 3.30 9.91 -6.10
C LEU A 56 4.25 8.74 -6.38
N ARG A 57 5.26 8.94 -7.24
CA ARG A 57 6.34 7.96 -7.41
C ARG A 57 7.34 8.05 -6.26
N LEU A 58 7.74 6.90 -5.73
CA LEU A 58 8.72 6.81 -4.64
C LEU A 58 10.14 6.66 -5.19
N GLY A 59 11.06 7.50 -4.70
CA GLY A 59 12.49 7.44 -5.02
C GLY A 59 12.92 8.18 -6.30
N SER A 60 14.24 8.27 -6.47
CA SER A 60 14.88 8.91 -7.62
C SER A 60 14.72 8.08 -8.89
N TYR A 61 14.57 8.76 -10.03
CA TYR A 61 14.49 8.11 -11.33
C TYR A 61 15.78 7.34 -11.62
N GLN A 62 15.64 6.10 -12.09
CA GLN A 62 16.75 5.25 -12.54
C GLN A 62 16.35 4.64 -13.89
N LEU A 63 17.26 4.70 -14.87
CA LEU A 63 17.03 4.13 -16.19
C LEU A 63 16.79 2.61 -16.06
N ASN A 64 15.79 2.08 -16.77
CA ASN A 64 15.37 0.66 -16.74
C ASN A 64 14.81 0.13 -15.41
N LYS A 65 14.44 1.01 -14.47
CA LYS A 65 13.80 0.60 -13.21
C LYS A 65 12.45 1.31 -13.03
N ASN A 66 11.40 0.52 -12.87
CA ASN A 66 10.09 1.04 -12.51
C ASN A 66 10.07 1.40 -11.02
N ARG A 67 9.76 2.66 -10.69
CA ARG A 67 9.59 3.08 -9.30
C ARG A 67 8.21 2.68 -8.77
N PRO A 68 8.09 2.40 -7.47
CA PRO A 68 6.78 2.22 -6.84
C PRO A 68 5.93 3.49 -6.94
N ILE A 69 4.60 3.32 -7.00
CA ILE A 69 3.63 4.41 -6.87
C ILE A 69 2.98 4.32 -5.50
N LYS A 70 3.08 5.39 -4.73
CA LYS A 70 2.29 5.62 -3.52
C LYS A 70 0.96 6.26 -3.92
N ILE A 71 -0.13 5.63 -3.49
CA ILE A 71 -1.50 6.12 -3.67
C ILE A 71 -1.94 6.69 -2.34
N ILE A 72 -2.34 7.96 -2.35
CA ILE A 72 -2.79 8.70 -1.18
C ILE A 72 -4.30 8.85 -1.32
N LEU A 73 -5.05 8.10 -0.53
CA LEU A 73 -6.51 8.10 -0.52
C LEU A 73 -7.01 9.23 0.38
N GLY A 74 -8.11 9.87 -0.01
CA GLY A 74 -8.69 10.96 0.78
C GLY A 74 -9.26 10.52 2.12
N ASN A 75 -9.58 9.24 2.28
CA ASN A 75 -10.23 8.69 3.47
C ASN A 75 -9.75 7.26 3.80
N TRP A 76 -10.01 6.86 5.05
CA TRP A 76 -9.64 5.53 5.54
C TRP A 76 -10.49 4.41 4.94
N SER A 77 -11.76 4.70 4.61
CA SER A 77 -12.67 3.75 3.94
C SER A 77 -12.11 3.30 2.58
N GLY A 78 -11.51 4.21 1.81
CA GLY A 78 -10.84 3.86 0.55
C GLY A 78 -9.66 2.91 0.76
N VAL A 79 -8.87 3.12 1.83
CA VAL A 79 -7.77 2.19 2.17
C VAL A 79 -8.32 0.81 2.52
N TYR A 80 -9.40 0.78 3.30
CA TYR A 80 -10.07 -0.46 3.68
C TYR A 80 -10.56 -1.23 2.45
N GLU A 81 -11.27 -0.56 1.52
CA GLU A 81 -11.76 -1.17 0.28
C GLU A 81 -10.63 -1.73 -0.60
N VAL A 82 -9.57 -0.94 -0.82
CA VAL A 82 -8.38 -1.40 -1.56
C VAL A 82 -7.73 -2.60 -0.89
N THR A 83 -7.65 -2.61 0.44
CA THR A 83 -7.05 -3.73 1.19
C THR A 83 -7.94 -4.97 1.15
N LYS A 84 -9.25 -4.80 1.25
CA LYS A 84 -10.23 -5.90 1.25
C LYS A 84 -10.22 -6.65 -0.08
N LYS A 85 -10.16 -5.91 -1.19
CA LYS A 85 -10.10 -6.46 -2.55
C LYS A 85 -8.67 -6.72 -3.05
N LYS A 86 -7.66 -6.63 -2.16
CA LYS A 86 -6.24 -6.75 -2.53
C LYS A 86 -5.97 -8.00 -3.35
N GLU A 87 -6.42 -9.17 -2.90
CA GLU A 87 -6.15 -10.44 -3.59
C GLU A 87 -6.76 -10.47 -4.99
N GLU A 88 -7.95 -9.90 -5.18
CA GLU A 88 -8.59 -9.77 -6.51
C GLU A 88 -7.79 -8.85 -7.44
N ILE A 89 -7.25 -7.76 -6.90
CA ILE A 89 -6.40 -6.83 -7.65
C ILE A 89 -5.09 -7.51 -8.04
N LEU A 90 -4.46 -8.26 -7.12
CA LEU A 90 -3.20 -8.99 -7.36
C LEU A 90 -3.36 -10.09 -8.41
N ASN A 91 -4.47 -10.85 -8.35
CA ASN A 91 -4.76 -11.90 -9.33
C ASN A 91 -5.02 -11.33 -10.74
N GLY A 92 -5.50 -10.09 -10.82
CA GLY A 92 -5.79 -9.41 -12.07
C GLY A 92 -4.58 -8.87 -12.81
N ILE A 93 -3.51 -8.55 -12.09
CA ILE A 93 -2.34 -7.85 -12.64
C ILE A 93 -1.08 -8.60 -12.20
N PRO A 94 -0.52 -9.42 -13.10
CA PRO A 94 0.71 -10.15 -12.82
C PRO A 94 1.81 -9.20 -12.32
N ALA A 95 2.51 -9.63 -11.27
CA ALA A 95 3.59 -8.91 -10.60
C ALA A 95 3.21 -7.61 -9.87
N LEU A 96 1.94 -7.19 -9.82
CA LEU A 96 1.54 -6.09 -8.94
C LEU A 96 1.66 -6.54 -7.47
N ASN A 97 2.15 -5.66 -6.62
CA ASN A 97 2.24 -5.84 -5.18
C ASN A 97 1.62 -4.63 -4.50
N ILE A 98 0.70 -4.87 -3.58
CA ILE A 98 0.03 -3.83 -2.81
C ILE A 98 0.45 -3.96 -1.35
N PHE A 99 1.08 -2.92 -0.82
CA PHE A 99 1.48 -2.85 0.57
C PHE A 99 0.72 -1.72 1.27
N ARG A 100 0.25 -2.00 2.48
CA ARG A 100 -0.02 -0.90 3.41
C ARG A 100 1.32 -0.30 3.79
N ASP A 101 1.37 1.02 3.87
CA ASP A 101 2.55 1.65 4.45
C ASP A 101 2.59 1.33 5.94
N GLN A 102 3.66 0.66 6.32
CA GLN A 102 3.90 0.19 7.67
C GLN A 102 5.34 0.48 8.00
N THR A 103 5.56 1.06 9.18
CA THR A 103 6.92 1.24 9.70
C THR A 103 7.59 -0.13 9.89
N LEU A 104 8.92 -0.15 9.88
CA LEU A 104 9.68 -1.38 10.13
C LEU A 104 9.28 -2.01 11.47
N LYS A 105 9.07 -1.19 12.51
CA LYS A 105 8.62 -1.64 13.84
C LYS A 105 7.27 -2.34 13.77
N GLN A 106 6.30 -1.77 13.05
CA GLN A 106 4.98 -2.38 12.86
C GLN A 106 5.07 -3.72 12.12
N ARG A 107 5.85 -3.78 11.04
CA ARG A 107 6.09 -5.03 10.29
C ARG A 107 6.69 -6.12 11.16
N THR A 108 7.72 -5.78 11.94
CA THR A 108 8.36 -6.73 12.86
C THR A 108 7.40 -7.21 13.94
N TYR A 109 6.64 -6.29 14.54
CA TYR A 109 5.62 -6.62 15.53
C TYR A 109 4.61 -7.64 14.98
N TYR A 110 4.01 -7.36 13.83
CA TYR A 110 3.03 -8.28 13.23
C TYR A 110 3.63 -9.64 12.84
N LYS A 111 4.88 -9.68 12.36
CA LYS A 111 5.57 -10.94 12.08
C LYS A 111 5.73 -11.80 13.34
N ASN A 112 6.09 -11.19 14.46
CA ASN A 112 6.23 -11.90 15.73
C ASN A 112 4.89 -12.46 16.19
N ILE A 113 3.82 -11.66 16.16
CA ILE A 113 2.46 -12.10 16.49
C ILE A 113 2.02 -13.27 15.59
N GLN A 114 2.30 -13.21 14.29
CA GLN A 114 1.97 -14.30 13.37
C GLN A 114 2.76 -15.59 13.67
N SER A 115 4.02 -15.47 14.08
CA SER A 115 4.82 -16.64 14.48
C SER A 115 4.26 -17.28 15.74
N GLU A 116 3.99 -16.46 16.77
CA GLU A 116 3.41 -16.93 18.04
C GLU A 116 2.04 -17.58 17.82
N LEU A 117 1.18 -17.01 16.96
CA LEU A 117 -0.09 -17.62 16.59
C LEU A 117 0.10 -19.00 15.93
N ARG A 118 1.05 -19.12 15.00
CA ARG A 118 1.32 -20.41 14.33
C ARG A 118 1.83 -21.44 15.31
N GLU A 119 2.70 -21.07 16.23
CA GLU A 119 3.22 -21.96 17.27
C GLU A 119 2.09 -22.47 18.17
N LEU A 120 1.15 -21.59 18.57
CA LEU A 120 -0.02 -21.98 19.36
C LEU A 120 -0.90 -22.97 18.60
N ILE A 121 -1.23 -22.66 17.33
CA ILE A 121 -2.03 -23.55 16.47
C ILE A 121 -1.36 -24.92 16.31
N VAL A 122 -0.04 -24.96 16.09
CA VAL A 122 0.72 -26.21 15.94
C VAL A 122 0.77 -26.99 17.26
N SER A 123 0.86 -26.30 18.40
CA SER A 123 0.84 -26.94 19.72
C SER A 123 -0.54 -27.45 20.15
N GLY A 124 -1.61 -27.05 19.46
CA GLY A 124 -3.00 -27.36 19.84
C GLY A 124 -3.43 -26.77 21.17
N ASP A 125 -2.80 -25.67 21.59
CA ASP A 125 -3.01 -25.06 22.91
C ASP A 125 -3.93 -23.83 22.80
N ASP A 126 -5.23 -24.08 22.87
CA ASP A 126 -6.29 -23.07 22.72
C ASP A 126 -6.44 -22.16 23.95
N MET A 127 -5.74 -22.46 25.05
CA MET A 127 -5.85 -21.74 26.33
C MET A 127 -4.84 -20.59 26.47
N LYS A 128 -3.80 -20.57 25.62
CA LYS A 128 -2.78 -19.52 25.67
C LYS A 128 -3.17 -18.32 24.81
N THR A 129 -3.00 -17.13 25.37
CA THR A 129 -3.18 -15.86 24.67
C THR A 129 -1.85 -15.17 24.44
N ILE A 130 -1.72 -14.52 23.29
CA ILE A 130 -0.55 -13.72 22.95
C ILE A 130 -0.53 -12.47 23.82
N ARG A 131 0.54 -12.31 24.61
CA ARG A 131 0.70 -11.17 25.52
C ARG A 131 1.37 -10.02 24.78
N ARG A 132 0.80 -8.81 24.86
CA ARG A 132 1.46 -7.59 24.38
C ARG A 132 2.73 -7.35 25.20
N LYS A 133 3.89 -7.35 24.53
CA LYS A 133 5.15 -6.83 25.06
C LYS A 133 5.34 -5.37 24.66
#